data_AF-A0A1S8C7Y8-F1
#
_entry.id   AF-A0A1S8C7Y8-F1
#
_cell.length_a   1.000
_cell.length_b   1.000
_cell.length_c   1.000
_cell.angle_alpha   90.00
_cell.angle_beta   90.00
_cell.angle_gamma   90.00
#
_symmetry.space_group_name_H-M   'P 1'
#
loop_
_entity.id
_entity.type
_entity.pdbx_description
1 polymer ?
#
loop_
_entity_poly.entity_id
_entity_poly.type
_entity_poly.pdbx_seq_one_letter_code
_entity_poly.pdbx_strand_id
1 'polypeptide(L)' 'MVALDLTGHGDSDHRTDYDPLVWAREVVAVAAATGLDRPVVIGHSMGGWVAVTAGVEHPAEVGAGRGD' A
#
# COMPACT_ATOMS: atom_id res chain seq x y z
N MET A 1 -12.09 -1.35 -5.98
CA MET A 1 -10.84 -0.54 -5.95
C MET A 1 -10.90 0.32 -4.72
N VAL A 2 -9.82 0.34 -3.93
CA VAL A 2 -9.67 1.22 -2.77
C VAL A 2 -8.60 2.25 -3.13
N ALA A 3 -8.89 3.53 -2.92
CA ALA A 3 -7.90 4.59 -2.98
C ALA A 3 -7.56 4.97 -1.54
N LEU A 4 -6.29 4.85 -1.18
CA LEU A 4 -5.76 5.12 0.14
C LEU A 4 -5.00 6.45 0.11
N ASP A 5 -5.31 7.35 1.05
CA ASP A 5 -4.42 8.43 1.41
C ASP A 5 -3.34 7.88 2.36
N LEU A 6 -2.08 7.90 1.94
CA LEU A 6 -0.98 7.55 2.82
C LEU A 6 -0.95 8.53 3.98
N THR A 7 -0.63 8.05 5.17
CA THR A 7 -0.28 8.90 6.30
C THR A 7 0.69 10.01 5.87
N GLY A 8 0.42 11.24 6.32
CA GLY A 8 1.07 12.48 5.87
C GLY A 8 0.47 13.13 4.63
N HIS A 9 -0.60 12.59 4.07
CA HIS A 9 -1.26 13.08 2.86
C HIS A 9 -2.78 13.00 3.01
N GLY A 10 -3.48 13.89 2.29
CA GLY A 10 -4.94 13.86 2.17
C GLY A 10 -5.64 13.86 3.53
N ASP A 11 -6.58 12.93 3.70
CA ASP A 11 -7.40 12.79 4.90
C ASP A 11 -6.77 11.90 5.98
N SER A 12 -5.54 11.39 5.77
CA SER A 12 -4.83 10.58 6.76
C SER A 12 -4.00 11.42 7.73
N ASP A 13 -3.85 10.92 8.95
CA ASP A 13 -3.05 11.57 9.98
C ASP A 13 -1.59 11.79 9.55
N HIS A 14 -1.00 12.86 10.08
CA HIS A 14 0.36 13.29 9.77
C HIS A 14 1.36 12.77 10.81
N ARG A 15 2.61 12.62 10.39
CA ARG A 15 3.76 12.26 11.25
C ARG A 15 4.98 13.13 10.95
N THR A 16 5.94 13.11 11.85
CA THR A 16 7.20 13.86 11.71
C THR A 16 8.21 13.16 10.80
N ASP A 17 8.20 11.83 10.78
CA ASP A 17 9.17 11.01 10.06
C ASP A 17 8.47 9.92 9.25
N TYR A 18 8.87 9.77 7.98
CA TYR A 18 8.25 8.83 7.06
C TYR A 18 9.24 7.74 6.64
N ASP A 19 8.82 6.49 6.82
CA ASP A 19 9.54 5.30 6.39
C ASP A 19 8.68 4.54 5.37
N PRO A 20 9.19 4.26 4.15
CA PRO A 20 8.50 3.46 3.15
C PRO A 20 7.99 2.10 3.66
N LEU A 21 8.66 1.49 4.63
CA LEU A 21 8.20 0.24 5.24
C LEU A 21 6.92 0.44 6.05
N VAL A 22 6.72 1.62 6.64
CA VAL A 22 5.47 1.96 7.35
C VAL A 22 4.33 2.08 6.36
N TRP A 23 4.53 2.81 5.25
CA TRP A 23 3.51 2.93 4.21
C TRP A 23 3.15 1.58 3.57
N ALA A 24 4.13 0.69 3.38
CA ALA A 24 3.87 -0.66 2.90
C ALA A 24 2.97 -1.47 3.85
N ARG A 25 3.23 -1.39 5.17
CA ARG A 25 2.37 -2.02 6.19
C ARG A 25 0.95 -1.44 6.19
N GLU A 26 0.81 -0.14 6.00
CA GLU A 26 -0.50 0.52 5.94
C GLU A 26 -1.33 0.04 4.75
N VAL A 27 -0.70 -0.15 3.58
CA VAL A 27 -1.37 -0.71 2.40
C VAL A 27 -1.95 -2.09 2.72
N VAL A 28 -1.18 -2.97 3.35
CA VAL A 28 -1.65 -4.31 3.75
C VAL A 28 -2.74 -4.24 4.83
N ALA A 29 -2.58 -3.35 5.80
CA ALA A 29 -3.59 -3.15 6.85
C ALA A 29 -4.93 -2.69 6.27
N VAL A 30 -4.91 -1.79 5.28
CA VAL A 30 -6.11 -1.33 4.58
C VAL A 30 -6.71 -2.45 3.72
N ALA A 31 -5.88 -3.24 3.03
CA ALA A 31 -6.35 -4.42 2.29
C ALA A 31 -7.12 -5.39 3.21
N ALA A 32 -6.54 -5.73 4.36
CA ALA A 32 -7.18 -6.59 5.35
C ALA A 32 -8.49 -5.98 5.90
N ALA A 33 -8.46 -4.69 6.26
CA ALA A 33 -9.63 -3.99 6.80
C ALA A 33 -10.79 -3.86 5.80
N THR A 34 -10.48 -3.87 4.50
CA THR A 34 -11.47 -3.81 3.41
C THR A 34 -11.86 -5.17 2.85
N GLY A 35 -11.32 -6.26 3.41
CA GLY A 35 -11.61 -7.62 2.97
C GLY A 35 -11.01 -7.98 1.60
N LEU A 36 -9.98 -7.27 1.15
CA LEU A 36 -9.27 -7.57 -0.08
C LEU A 36 -8.26 -8.69 0.16
N ASP A 37 -8.46 -9.81 -0.52
CA ASP A 37 -7.48 -10.91 -0.55
C ASP A 37 -6.47 -10.68 -1.67
N ARG A 38 -5.19 -10.54 -1.30
CA ARG A 38 -4.06 -10.37 -2.22
C ARG A 38 -4.29 -9.36 -3.36
N PRO A 39 -4.65 -8.10 -3.07
CA PRO A 39 -4.95 -7.13 -4.11
C PRO A 39 -3.71 -6.77 -4.95
N VAL A 40 -3.95 -6.35 -6.19
CA VAL A 40 -2.94 -5.65 -7.00
C VAL A 40 -2.80 -4.23 -6.47
N VAL A 41 -1.58 -3.84 -6.08
CA VAL A 41 -1.27 -2.49 -5.60
C VAL A 41 -0.73 -1.66 -6.76
N ILE A 42 -1.35 -0.52 -7.01
CA ILE A 42 -0.95 0.43 -8.07
C ILE A 42 -0.54 1.73 -7.40
N GLY A 43 0.60 2.28 -7.81
CA GLY A 43 1.05 3.58 -7.31
C GLY A 43 1.87 4.35 -8.35
N HIS A 44 1.82 5.68 -8.26
CA HIS A 44 2.53 6.61 -9.13
C HIS A 44 3.54 7.43 -8.32
N SER A 45 4.72 7.71 -8.90
CA SER A 45 5.81 8.45 -8.23
C SER A 45 6.16 7.83 -6.87
N MET A 46 6.01 8.55 -5.76
CA MET A 46 6.19 8.03 -4.40
C MET A 46 5.30 6.79 -4.14
N GLY A 47 4.05 6.81 -4.61
CA GLY A 47 3.17 5.65 -4.49
C GLY A 47 3.69 4.42 -5.24
N GLY A 48 4.43 4.62 -6.34
CA GLY A 48 5.08 3.53 -7.06
C GLY A 48 6.17 2.85 -6.22
N TRP A 49 6.96 3.63 -5.49
CA TRP A 49 7.93 3.10 -4.52
C TRP A 49 7.24 2.30 -3.41
N VAL A 50 6.15 2.83 -2.84
CA VAL A 50 5.36 2.12 -1.83
C VAL A 50 4.78 0.81 -2.38
N ALA A 51 4.29 0.80 -3.62
CA ALA A 51 3.79 -0.41 -4.26
C ALA A 51 4.87 -1.49 -4.43
N VAL A 52 6.09 -1.10 -4.83
CA VAL A 52 7.24 -2.02 -4.93
C VAL A 52 7.62 -2.54 -3.54
N THR A 53 7.75 -1.66 -2.54
CA THR A 53 8.07 -2.05 -1.16
C THR A 53 7.02 -3.01 -0.59
N ALA A 54 5.73 -2.76 -0.79
CA ALA A 54 4.67 -3.66 -0.37
C ALA A 54 4.78 -5.04 -1.05
N GLY A 55 5.08 -5.08 -2.35
CA GLY A 55 5.29 -6.35 -3.07
C GLY A 55 6.51 -7.14 -2.59
N VAL A 56 7.58 -6.48 -2.15
CA VAL A 56 8.81 -7.11 -1.65
C VAL A 56 8.65 -7.59 -0.20
N GLU A 57 8.11 -6.73 0.67
CA GLU A 57 8.02 -6.97 2.11
C GLU A 57 6.80 -7.81 2.50
N HIS A 58 5.74 -7.79 1.69
CA HIS A 58 4.46 -8.47 1.93
C HIS A 58 3.99 -9.31 0.73
N PRO A 59 4.82 -10.25 0.23
CA PRO A 59 4.53 -11.00 -1.00
C PRO A 59 3.36 -11.99 -0.86
N ALA A 60 2.99 -12.38 0.37
CA ALA A 60 1.85 -13.25 0.63
C ALA A 60 0.53 -12.48 0.62
N GLU A 61 0.57 -11.19 0.95
CA GLU A 61 -0.58 -10.30 1.12
C GLU A 61 -0.83 -9.42 -0.11
N VAL A 62 0.12 -9.35 -1.05
CA VAL A 62 0.00 -8.59 -2.30
C VAL A 62 -0.05 -9.53 -3.50
N GLY A 63 -0.94 -9.21 -4.45
CA GLY A 63 -1.08 -9.93 -5.71
C GLY A 63 -0.09 -9.40 -6.76
N ALA A 64 0.47 -10.31 -7.56
CA ALA A 64 1.16 -9.92 -8.78
C ALA A 64 0.09 -9.70 -9.86
N GLY A 65 -0.02 -8.47 -10.38
CA GLY A 65 -0.93 -8.17 -11.48
C GLY A 65 -0.64 -9.07 -12.67
N ARG A 66 -1.40 -10.15 -12.83
CA ARG A 66 -1.54 -10.90 -14.07
C ARG A 66 -2.91 -10.53 -14.61
N GLY A 67 -2.93 -10.06 -15.85
CA GLY A 67 -4.17 -9.90 -16.59
C GLY A 67 -4.56 -11.26 -17.14
N ASP A 68 -5.44 -11.94 -16.43
CA ASP A 68 -6.28 -13.02 -16.92
C ASP A 68 -7.75 -12.59 -16.89
#